data_AF-A0A956SY69-F1
#
_entry.id   AF-A0A956SY69-F1
#
_cell.length_a   1.000
_cell.length_b   1.000
_cell.length_c   1.000
_cell.angle_alpha   90.00
_cell.angle_beta   90.00
_cell.angle_gamma   90.00
#
_symmetry.space_group_name_H-M   'P 1'
#
loop_
_entity.id
_entity.type
_entity.pdbx_description
1 polymer ?
#
loop_
_entity_poly.entity_id
_entity_poly.type
_entity_poly.pdbx_seq_one_letter_code
_entity_poly.pdbx_strand_id
1 'polypeptide(L)'
;MKKLSFILVVMLAVTALAERASAPLIMLREARQGYENVIWMEQRVKIGGESVNGYYQGTGGADDALAGFTFKHEWDMLTATVGFLDTAPEGRKAEFFVEADGKVLFSSGILESKGPSHQVRVPIRGYKNILLRISSDRYNGTAGAAWGAPTVFSGLTAEEMKNDWSLSVNNHKVPLPGNNAPPEVPVNFDVPPTGEEVEYRIIIKRDPGTRTVVVEKERSDS
;
A
#
# COMPACT_ATOMS: atom_id res chain seq x y z
N MET A 1 29.46 -40.17 -49.54
CA MET A 1 28.95 -38.83 -49.16
C MET A 1 27.78 -39.02 -48.19
N LYS A 2 28.01 -38.84 -46.87
CA LYS A 2 26.94 -38.95 -45.85
C LYS A 2 26.28 -37.58 -45.69
N LYS A 3 24.97 -37.50 -45.99
CA LYS A 3 24.16 -36.31 -45.74
C LYS A 3 23.91 -36.20 -44.24
N LEU A 4 24.51 -35.20 -43.57
CA LEU A 4 24.09 -34.78 -42.25
C LEU A 4 22.75 -34.05 -42.40
N SER A 5 21.68 -34.61 -41.85
CA SER A 5 20.40 -33.94 -41.71
C SER A 5 20.38 -33.29 -40.33
N PHE A 6 20.42 -31.95 -40.29
CA PHE A 6 20.16 -31.19 -39.07
C PHE A 6 18.66 -31.02 -38.92
N ILE A 7 18.06 -31.69 -37.94
CA ILE A 7 16.70 -31.39 -37.49
C ILE A 7 16.81 -30.23 -36.50
N LEU A 8 16.43 -29.04 -36.95
CA LEU A 8 16.25 -27.87 -36.08
C LEU A 8 14.94 -28.07 -35.31
N VAL A 9 15.04 -28.55 -34.07
CA VAL A 9 13.91 -28.57 -33.13
C VAL A 9 13.70 -27.13 -32.65
N VAL A 10 12.76 -26.43 -33.26
CA VAL A 10 12.24 -25.17 -32.72
C VAL A 10 11.35 -25.56 -31.54
N MET A 11 11.91 -25.53 -30.32
CA MET A 11 11.07 -25.51 -29.12
C MET A 11 10.32 -24.18 -29.12
N LEU A 12 9.03 -24.21 -29.47
CA LEU A 12 8.12 -23.17 -29.01
C LEU A 12 8.09 -23.26 -27.49
N ALA A 13 8.84 -22.39 -26.83
CA ALA A 13 8.59 -22.06 -25.44
C ALA A 13 7.21 -21.38 -25.40
N VAL A 14 6.17 -22.18 -25.18
CA VAL A 14 4.90 -21.64 -24.69
C VAL A 14 5.20 -21.20 -23.26
N THR A 15 5.65 -19.97 -23.10
CA THR A 15 5.59 -19.31 -21.80
C THR A 15 4.11 -19.22 -21.49
N ALA A 16 3.62 -20.14 -20.64
CA ALA A 16 2.35 -19.94 -19.98
C ALA A 16 2.45 -18.57 -19.31
N LEU A 17 1.75 -17.58 -19.86
CA LEU A 17 1.56 -16.32 -19.17
C LEU A 17 0.90 -16.72 -17.85
N ALA A 18 1.60 -16.56 -16.72
CA ALA A 18 0.99 -16.77 -15.42
C ALA A 18 -0.29 -15.93 -15.39
N GLU A 19 -1.44 -16.60 -15.28
CA GLU A 19 -2.73 -15.91 -15.32
C GLU A 19 -2.76 -14.92 -14.18
N ARG A 20 -2.88 -13.63 -14.50
CA ARG A 20 -2.91 -12.59 -13.48
C ARG A 20 -4.14 -12.80 -12.61
N ALA A 21 -3.92 -13.01 -11.32
CA ALA A 21 -4.99 -13.14 -10.36
C ALA A 21 -4.81 -12.13 -9.22
N SER A 22 -5.92 -11.72 -8.64
CA SER A 22 -5.94 -10.98 -7.39
C SER A 22 -7.00 -11.54 -6.46
N ALA A 23 -6.74 -11.45 -5.16
CA ALA A 23 -7.66 -11.91 -4.14
C ALA A 23 -7.62 -10.99 -2.91
N PRO A 24 -8.74 -10.41 -2.50
CA PRO A 24 -8.84 -9.76 -1.19
C PRO A 24 -8.57 -10.78 -0.08
N LEU A 25 -7.74 -10.43 0.91
CA LEU A 25 -7.39 -11.34 2.01
C LEU A 25 -8.62 -11.83 2.77
N ILE A 26 -9.66 -10.99 2.87
CA ILE A 26 -10.93 -11.34 3.51
C ILE A 26 -11.66 -12.50 2.80
N MET A 27 -11.41 -12.70 1.51
CA MET A 27 -11.96 -13.80 0.70
C MET A 27 -11.10 -15.07 0.79
N LEU A 28 -9.83 -14.96 1.19
CA LEU A 28 -8.91 -16.10 1.32
C LEU A 28 -9.12 -16.85 2.64
N ARG A 29 -10.31 -17.43 2.81
CA ARG A 29 -10.71 -18.06 4.07
C ARG A 29 -9.78 -19.20 4.48
N GLU A 30 -9.37 -20.01 3.51
CA GLU A 30 -8.46 -21.16 3.70
C GLU A 30 -7.04 -20.76 4.13
N ALA A 31 -6.62 -19.52 3.88
CA ALA A 31 -5.28 -19.06 4.19
C ALA A 31 -5.16 -18.55 5.64
N ARG A 32 -6.27 -18.11 6.25
CA ARG A 32 -6.26 -17.50 7.58
C ARG A 32 -5.85 -18.50 8.65
N GLN A 33 -4.84 -18.15 9.43
CA GLN A 33 -4.34 -18.99 10.53
C GLN A 33 -4.83 -18.52 11.90
N GLY A 34 -5.03 -17.21 12.09
CA GLY A 34 -5.45 -16.66 13.37
C GLY A 34 -5.55 -15.13 13.35
N TYR A 35 -6.20 -14.60 14.37
CA TYR A 35 -6.33 -13.17 14.62
C TYR A 35 -6.31 -12.89 16.13
N GLU A 36 -5.66 -11.81 16.53
CA GLU A 36 -5.61 -11.35 17.92
C GLU A 36 -5.90 -9.86 17.93
N ASN A 37 -6.77 -9.40 18.83
CA ASN A 37 -7.18 -7.99 18.93
C ASN A 37 -7.62 -7.36 17.59
N VAL A 38 -8.11 -8.16 16.65
CA VAL A 38 -8.55 -7.73 15.31
C VAL A 38 -9.96 -8.22 15.03
N ILE A 39 -10.75 -7.36 14.40
CA ILE A 39 -11.98 -7.73 13.70
C ILE A 39 -11.78 -7.55 12.19
N TRP A 40 -12.52 -8.31 11.39
CA TRP A 40 -12.60 -8.08 9.95
C TRP A 40 -14.06 -7.99 9.51
N MET A 41 -14.32 -7.11 8.56
CA MET A 41 -15.66 -6.93 7.99
C MET A 41 -15.56 -6.69 6.49
N GLU A 42 -16.57 -7.14 5.74
CA GLU A 42 -16.68 -6.92 4.28
C GLU A 42 -17.31 -5.56 3.94
N GLN A 43 -17.68 -4.80 4.98
CA GLN A 43 -18.37 -3.52 4.84
C GLN A 43 -17.50 -2.44 4.21
N ARG A 44 -18.17 -1.44 3.64
CA ARG A 44 -17.52 -0.21 3.20
C ARG A 44 -17.27 0.70 4.39
N VAL A 45 -16.04 1.21 4.50
CA VAL A 45 -15.63 2.20 5.50
C VAL A 45 -14.79 3.30 4.87
N LYS A 46 -14.53 4.36 5.63
CA LYS A 46 -13.57 5.39 5.24
C LYS A 46 -12.34 5.34 6.13
N ILE A 47 -11.16 5.45 5.51
CA ILE A 47 -9.85 5.57 6.17
C ILE A 47 -9.22 6.85 5.64
N GLY A 48 -8.97 7.83 6.50
CA GLY A 48 -8.42 9.13 6.07
C GLY A 48 -9.19 9.78 4.92
N GLY A 49 -10.53 9.63 4.90
CA GLY A 49 -11.42 10.09 3.84
C GLY A 49 -11.55 9.17 2.62
N GLU A 50 -10.69 8.16 2.46
CA GLU A 50 -10.72 7.21 1.34
C GLU A 50 -11.72 6.06 1.60
N SER A 51 -12.62 5.81 0.64
CA SER A 51 -13.61 4.72 0.77
C SER A 51 -13.02 3.38 0.34
N VAL A 52 -13.01 2.40 1.25
CA VAL A 52 -12.51 1.05 1.02
C VAL A 52 -13.61 0.02 1.29
N ASN A 53 -13.59 -1.13 0.60
CA ASN A 53 -14.51 -2.23 0.84
C ASN A 53 -13.74 -3.41 1.44
N GLY A 54 -14.15 -3.85 2.62
CA GLY A 54 -13.43 -4.88 3.35
C GLY A 54 -12.28 -4.29 4.18
N TYR A 55 -12.15 -4.67 5.44
CA TYR A 55 -11.04 -4.22 6.28
C TYR A 55 -10.74 -5.17 7.43
N TYR A 56 -9.53 -5.06 7.99
CA TYR A 56 -9.11 -5.63 9.26
C TYR A 56 -8.78 -4.48 10.21
N GLN A 57 -9.46 -4.40 11.34
CA GLN A 57 -9.32 -3.30 12.30
C GLN A 57 -8.86 -3.81 13.66
N GLY A 58 -7.95 -3.07 14.29
CA GLY A 58 -7.60 -3.26 15.70
C GLY A 58 -8.76 -2.90 16.64
N THR A 59 -8.93 -3.71 17.68
CA THR A 59 -10.01 -3.56 18.68
C THR A 59 -9.60 -2.72 19.90
N GLY A 60 -8.31 -2.37 20.02
CA GLY A 60 -7.81 -1.60 21.16
C GLY A 60 -7.45 -2.43 22.39
N GLY A 61 -7.06 -3.69 22.20
CA GLY A 61 -6.48 -4.52 23.27
C GLY A 61 -5.20 -3.93 23.86
N ALA A 62 -4.66 -4.59 24.90
CA ALA A 62 -3.39 -4.20 25.52
C ALA A 62 -2.18 -4.55 24.64
N ASP A 63 -2.31 -5.57 23.79
CA ASP A 63 -1.27 -6.05 22.89
C ASP A 63 -1.53 -5.60 21.44
N ASP A 64 -0.58 -5.93 20.56
CA ASP A 64 -0.68 -5.69 19.12
C ASP A 64 -1.95 -6.34 18.52
N ALA A 65 -2.42 -5.75 17.43
CA ALA A 65 -3.51 -6.28 16.63
C ALA A 65 -2.95 -7.09 15.45
N LEU A 66 -3.25 -8.39 15.40
CA LEU A 66 -2.62 -9.36 14.50
C LEU A 66 -3.64 -10.03 13.58
N ALA A 67 -3.31 -10.18 12.30
CA ALA A 67 -4.00 -11.05 11.36
C ALA A 67 -2.98 -11.88 10.56
N GLY A 68 -2.98 -13.20 10.80
CA GLY A 68 -2.02 -14.14 10.21
C GLY A 68 -2.60 -14.96 9.06
N PHE A 69 -1.80 -15.15 8.01
CA PHE A 69 -2.14 -15.87 6.79
C PHE A 69 -1.01 -16.81 6.37
N THR A 70 -1.36 -18.02 5.93
CA THR A 70 -0.45 -18.96 5.27
C THR A 70 -0.98 -19.27 3.89
N PHE A 71 -0.25 -18.89 2.85
CA PHE A 71 -0.69 -19.07 1.47
C PHE A 71 -0.31 -20.45 0.93
N LYS A 72 -1.29 -21.12 0.30
CA LYS A 72 -1.07 -22.36 -0.46
C LYS A 72 -0.54 -22.11 -1.87
N HIS A 73 -0.71 -20.89 -2.36
CA HIS A 73 -0.32 -20.45 -3.70
C HIS A 73 0.69 -19.33 -3.56
N GLU A 74 1.59 -19.22 -4.54
CA GLU A 74 2.53 -18.10 -4.56
C GLU A 74 1.81 -16.82 -4.96
N TRP A 75 2.07 -15.77 -4.20
CA TRP A 75 1.62 -14.42 -4.48
C TRP A 75 2.84 -13.52 -4.63
N ASP A 76 2.71 -12.51 -5.47
CA ASP A 76 3.81 -11.63 -5.84
C ASP A 76 3.84 -10.38 -4.97
N MET A 77 2.66 -9.83 -4.67
CA MET A 77 2.51 -8.52 -4.07
C MET A 77 1.30 -8.49 -3.15
N LEU A 78 1.44 -7.83 -2.01
CA LEU A 78 0.34 -7.42 -1.14
C LEU A 78 0.12 -5.90 -1.30
N THR A 79 -1.12 -5.47 -1.42
CA THR A 79 -1.50 -4.06 -1.34
C THR A 79 -2.56 -3.83 -0.28
N ALA A 80 -2.61 -2.63 0.31
CA ALA A 80 -3.66 -2.23 1.23
C ALA A 80 -3.72 -0.70 1.36
N THR A 81 -4.82 -0.18 1.90
CA THR A 81 -4.89 1.17 2.46
C THR A 81 -4.72 1.05 3.98
N VAL A 82 -3.81 1.79 4.61
CA VAL A 82 -3.65 1.80 6.07
C VAL A 82 -3.90 3.17 6.67
N GLY A 83 -4.32 3.20 7.92
CA GLY A 83 -4.62 4.41 8.66
C GLY A 83 -5.72 4.15 9.69
N PHE A 84 -6.30 5.21 10.22
CA PHE A 84 -7.45 5.09 11.11
C PHE A 84 -8.76 5.25 10.34
N LEU A 85 -9.78 4.50 10.75
CA LEU A 85 -11.15 4.77 10.33
C LEU A 85 -11.52 6.22 10.66
N ASP A 86 -12.29 6.88 9.79
CA ASP A 86 -12.75 8.25 10.04
C ASP A 86 -13.55 8.36 11.36
N THR A 87 -14.20 7.26 11.77
CA THR A 87 -14.95 7.15 13.02
C THR A 87 -14.09 6.92 14.26
N ALA A 88 -12.78 6.69 14.11
CA ALA A 88 -11.90 6.48 15.25
C ALA A 88 -11.82 7.74 16.14
N PRO A 89 -11.96 7.60 17.47
CA PRO A 89 -11.60 8.64 18.42
C PRO A 89 -10.20 9.24 18.19
N GLU A 90 -10.11 10.53 18.47
CA GLU A 90 -8.92 11.36 18.30
C GLU A 90 -7.78 11.00 19.26
N GLY A 91 -6.58 11.49 18.91
CA GLY A 91 -5.36 11.32 19.69
C GLY A 91 -4.80 9.90 19.70
N ARG A 92 -5.26 8.98 18.85
CA ARG A 92 -4.66 7.64 18.72
C ARG A 92 -3.45 7.66 17.80
N LYS A 93 -2.50 6.77 18.08
CA LYS A 93 -1.30 6.56 17.30
C LYS A 93 -1.04 5.07 17.15
N ALA A 94 -0.72 4.64 15.94
CA ALA A 94 -0.39 3.24 15.66
C ALA A 94 0.56 3.12 14.47
N GLU A 95 1.33 2.04 14.45
CA GLU A 95 2.23 1.69 13.36
C GLU A 95 1.82 0.35 12.75
N PHE A 96 1.87 0.26 11.42
CA PHE A 96 1.43 -0.88 10.64
C PHE A 96 2.64 -1.63 10.07
N PHE A 97 2.64 -2.94 10.20
CA PHE A 97 3.72 -3.81 9.72
C PHE A 97 3.17 -4.92 8.83
N VAL A 98 3.92 -5.21 7.75
CA VAL A 98 3.79 -6.47 7.03
C VAL A 98 5.02 -7.29 7.35
N GLU A 99 4.81 -8.44 7.98
CA GLU A 99 5.86 -9.41 8.28
C GLU A 99 5.66 -10.66 7.45
N ALA A 100 6.76 -11.24 6.98
CA ALA A 100 6.74 -12.41 6.12
C ALA A 100 7.81 -13.41 6.57
N ASP A 101 7.40 -14.64 6.89
CA ASP A 101 8.25 -15.70 7.45
C ASP A 101 9.21 -15.20 8.55
N GLY A 102 8.69 -14.35 9.45
CA GLY A 102 9.42 -13.78 10.58
C GLY A 102 10.27 -12.53 10.27
N LYS A 103 10.20 -11.98 9.05
CA LYS A 103 10.92 -10.77 8.66
C LYS A 103 9.97 -9.60 8.44
N VAL A 104 10.28 -8.44 9.00
CA VAL A 104 9.57 -7.19 8.68
C VAL A 104 9.91 -6.78 7.24
N LEU A 105 8.92 -6.77 6.36
CA LEU A 105 9.05 -6.31 4.97
C LEU A 105 8.61 -4.86 4.80
N PHE A 106 7.75 -4.37 5.69
CA PHE A 106 7.20 -3.03 5.66
C PHE A 106 6.90 -2.54 7.07
N SER A 107 7.12 -1.24 7.27
CA SER A 107 6.57 -0.43 8.35
C SER A 107 5.99 0.86 7.73
N SER A 108 4.86 1.32 8.26
CA SER A 108 4.26 2.60 7.86
C SER A 108 4.91 3.81 8.54
N GLY A 109 5.69 3.61 9.59
CA GLY A 109 5.89 4.61 10.64
C GLY A 109 4.60 4.88 11.43
N ILE A 110 4.67 5.79 12.40
CA ILE A 110 3.54 6.13 13.26
C ILE A 110 2.51 6.94 12.47
N LEU A 111 1.28 6.45 12.42
CA LEU A 111 0.11 7.16 11.89
C LEU A 111 -0.78 7.63 13.05
N GLU A 112 -1.45 8.75 12.85
CA GLU A 112 -2.34 9.34 13.85
C GLU A 112 -3.81 9.25 13.43
N SER A 113 -4.72 9.12 14.39
CA SER A 113 -6.16 9.25 14.13
C SER A 113 -6.47 10.61 13.54
N LYS A 114 -7.38 10.67 12.57
CA LYS A 114 -7.71 11.86 11.75
C LYS A 114 -6.61 12.28 10.77
N GLY A 115 -5.48 11.57 10.74
CA GLY A 115 -4.49 11.68 9.68
C GLY A 115 -4.99 11.08 8.34
N PRO A 116 -4.24 11.34 7.25
CA PRO A 116 -4.54 10.77 5.94
C PRO A 116 -4.37 9.24 5.91
N SER A 117 -4.95 8.59 4.91
CA SER A 117 -4.66 7.19 4.59
C SER A 117 -3.32 7.06 3.87
N HIS A 118 -2.69 5.89 4.01
CA HIS A 118 -1.46 5.54 3.31
C HIS A 118 -1.69 4.32 2.44
N GLN A 119 -1.18 4.35 1.21
CA GLN A 119 -1.21 3.21 0.31
C GLN A 119 0.01 2.33 0.57
N VAL A 120 -0.22 1.03 0.74
CA VAL A 120 0.79 0.02 1.04
C VAL A 120 0.94 -0.89 -0.17
N ARG A 121 2.19 -1.16 -0.53
CA ARG A 121 2.55 -2.10 -1.60
C ARG A 121 3.84 -2.84 -1.23
N VAL A 122 3.73 -4.14 -0.98
CA VAL A 122 4.82 -4.96 -0.42
C VAL A 122 5.02 -6.20 -1.28
N PRO A 123 6.19 -6.35 -1.94
CA PRO A 123 6.54 -7.60 -2.61
C PRO A 123 6.59 -8.74 -1.59
N ILE A 124 5.86 -9.81 -1.85
CA ILE A 124 5.76 -10.99 -0.97
C ILE A 124 6.13 -12.30 -1.68
N ARG A 125 6.64 -12.22 -2.91
CA ARG A 125 7.09 -13.40 -3.68
C ARG A 125 8.08 -14.24 -2.87
N GLY A 126 7.82 -15.54 -2.81
CA GLY A 126 8.65 -16.52 -2.12
C GLY A 126 8.39 -16.65 -0.62
N TYR A 127 7.52 -15.80 -0.05
CA TYR A 127 7.10 -15.92 1.35
C TYR A 127 5.77 -16.67 1.46
N LYS A 128 5.64 -17.50 2.51
CA LYS A 128 4.44 -18.32 2.72
C LYS A 128 3.56 -17.81 3.84
N ASN A 129 4.16 -17.35 4.93
CA ASN A 129 3.43 -16.87 6.09
C ASN A 129 3.49 -15.35 6.13
N ILE A 130 2.34 -14.69 6.06
CA ILE A 130 2.21 -13.24 6.16
C ILE A 130 1.46 -12.88 7.44
N LEU A 131 1.99 -11.90 8.17
CA LEU A 131 1.35 -11.31 9.33
C LEU A 131 1.13 -9.82 9.07
N LEU A 132 -0.13 -9.40 9.16
CA LEU A 132 -0.49 -7.99 9.27
C LEU A 132 -0.54 -7.64 10.75
N ARG A 133 0.31 -6.71 11.16
CA ARG A 133 0.41 -6.29 12.57
C ARG A 133 0.17 -4.79 12.70
N ILE A 134 -0.60 -4.41 13.70
CA ILE A 134 -0.81 -3.03 14.12
C ILE A 134 -0.30 -2.93 15.56
N SER A 135 0.68 -2.07 15.78
CA SER A 135 1.23 -1.82 17.11
C SER A 135 0.88 -0.42 17.60
N SER A 136 0.78 -0.26 18.91
CA SER A 136 0.61 1.03 19.56
C SER A 136 1.37 1.04 20.87
N ASP A 137 1.87 2.21 21.27
CA ASP A 137 2.57 2.43 22.54
C ASP A 137 1.62 2.58 23.73
N ARG A 138 0.30 2.57 23.50
CA ARG A 138 -0.71 2.77 24.55
C ARG A 138 -1.87 1.78 24.46
N TYR A 139 -2.45 1.49 25.62
CA TYR A 139 -3.72 0.78 25.73
C TYR A 139 -4.79 1.46 24.88
N ASN A 140 -5.61 0.67 24.16
CA ASN A 140 -6.65 1.17 23.27
C ASN A 140 -6.17 2.03 22.09
N GLY A 141 -4.85 2.02 21.81
CA GLY A 141 -4.26 2.80 20.74
C GLY A 141 -4.56 2.25 19.34
N THR A 142 -4.71 0.93 19.21
CA THR A 142 -5.06 0.27 17.92
C THR A 142 -6.55 0.35 17.58
N ALA A 143 -7.41 0.83 18.49
CA ALA A 143 -8.85 0.88 18.24
C ALA A 143 -9.20 1.81 17.06
N GLY A 144 -9.68 1.20 15.97
CA GLY A 144 -10.01 1.91 14.74
C GLY A 144 -8.82 2.11 13.79
N ALA A 145 -7.61 1.66 14.14
CA ALA A 145 -6.53 1.48 13.18
C ALA A 145 -6.87 0.29 12.27
N ALA A 146 -6.76 0.44 10.95
CA ALA A 146 -7.27 -0.54 10.01
C ALA A 146 -6.38 -0.74 8.78
N TRP A 147 -6.31 -2.00 8.34
CA TRP A 147 -5.92 -2.41 6.99
C TRP A 147 -7.18 -2.45 6.13
N GLY A 148 -7.38 -1.43 5.29
CA GLY A 148 -8.43 -1.34 4.29
C GLY A 148 -8.09 -2.11 3.01
N ALA A 149 -9.05 -2.92 2.56
CA ALA A 149 -9.01 -3.71 1.34
C ALA A 149 -7.69 -4.45 1.05
N PRO A 150 -7.05 -5.13 2.05
CA PRO A 150 -5.79 -5.81 1.80
C PRO A 150 -6.00 -6.90 0.75
N THR A 151 -5.19 -6.86 -0.31
CA THR A 151 -5.36 -7.67 -1.52
C THR A 151 -4.01 -8.19 -1.99
N VAL A 152 -3.96 -9.47 -2.37
CA VAL A 152 -2.76 -10.09 -2.96
C VAL A 152 -2.91 -10.24 -4.46
N PHE A 153 -1.78 -10.18 -5.18
CA PHE A 153 -1.71 -10.24 -6.64
C PHE A 153 -0.66 -11.26 -7.07
N SER A 154 -0.91 -11.97 -8.17
CA SER A 154 0.01 -12.91 -8.82
C SER A 154 0.10 -12.64 -10.33
N GLY A 155 1.13 -13.17 -10.97
CA GLY A 155 1.41 -12.95 -12.39
C GLY A 155 2.05 -11.60 -12.70
N LEU A 156 2.72 -11.00 -11.71
CA LEU A 156 3.47 -9.75 -11.87
C LEU A 156 4.91 -10.03 -12.32
N THR A 157 5.46 -9.16 -13.16
CA THR A 157 6.89 -9.18 -13.49
C THR A 157 7.74 -8.62 -12.34
N ALA A 158 9.05 -8.88 -12.34
CA ALA A 158 9.97 -8.28 -11.39
C ALA A 158 9.94 -6.74 -11.43
N GLU A 159 9.79 -6.16 -12.63
CA GLU A 159 9.66 -4.71 -12.81
C GLU A 159 8.34 -4.18 -12.22
N GLU A 160 7.22 -4.88 -12.46
CA GLU A 160 5.94 -4.48 -11.90
C GLU A 160 5.91 -4.56 -10.37
N MET A 161 6.72 -5.45 -9.77
CA MET A 161 6.89 -5.55 -8.32
C MET A 161 7.84 -4.50 -7.74
N LYS A 162 8.69 -3.85 -8.55
CA LYS A 162 9.45 -2.70 -8.06
C LYS A 162 8.48 -1.60 -7.64
N ASN A 163 8.82 -0.95 -6.54
CA ASN A 163 8.02 0.11 -5.96
C ASN A 163 8.64 1.46 -6.36
N ASP A 164 8.54 1.75 -7.65
CA ASP A 164 9.28 2.78 -8.37
C ASP A 164 8.48 4.06 -8.56
N TRP A 165 7.50 4.31 -7.69
CA TRP A 165 6.71 5.54 -7.76
C TRP A 165 7.66 6.74 -7.79
N SER A 166 7.40 7.64 -8.74
CA SER A 166 8.14 8.89 -8.83
C SER A 166 7.19 10.03 -8.47
N LEU A 167 7.65 10.86 -7.54
CA LEU A 167 6.96 12.09 -7.16
C LEU A 167 7.74 13.25 -7.73
N SER A 168 7.05 14.20 -8.34
CA SER A 168 7.62 15.50 -8.69
C SER A 168 6.75 16.63 -8.14
N VAL A 169 7.39 17.63 -7.53
CA VAL A 169 6.76 18.83 -6.99
C VAL A 169 7.35 20.03 -7.69
N ASN A 170 6.52 20.85 -8.34
CA ASN A 170 6.96 22.05 -9.06
C ASN A 170 8.16 21.74 -10.00
N ASN A 171 8.04 20.69 -10.81
CA ASN A 171 9.09 20.18 -11.71
C ASN A 171 10.37 19.63 -11.05
N HIS A 172 10.43 19.49 -9.73
CA HIS A 172 11.54 18.85 -9.02
C HIS A 172 11.18 17.43 -8.58
N LYS A 173 12.02 16.46 -8.95
CA LYS A 173 11.85 15.06 -8.51
C LYS A 173 12.12 14.97 -7.00
N VAL A 174 11.14 14.45 -6.26
CA VAL A 174 11.25 14.20 -4.82
C VAL A 174 11.69 12.75 -4.62
N PRO A 175 12.81 12.51 -3.92
CA PRO A 175 13.22 11.16 -3.55
C PRO A 175 12.20 10.58 -2.55
N LEU A 176 11.66 9.40 -2.86
CA LEU A 176 10.75 8.70 -1.98
C LEU A 176 11.56 7.90 -0.93
N PRO A 177 11.26 8.03 0.38
CA PRO A 177 11.85 7.16 1.39
C PRO A 177 11.27 5.76 1.24
N GLY A 178 11.99 4.91 0.52
CA GLY A 178 11.62 3.50 0.33
C GLY A 178 10.43 3.29 -0.61
N ASN A 179 9.57 2.34 -0.23
CA ASN A 179 8.53 1.77 -1.09
C ASN A 179 7.19 2.55 -1.07
N ASN A 180 7.12 3.75 -0.48
CA ASN A 180 5.85 4.47 -0.33
C ASN A 180 5.98 5.92 -0.80
N ALA A 181 4.87 6.49 -1.27
CA ALA A 181 4.74 7.93 -1.40
C ALA A 181 4.93 8.59 -0.02
N PRO A 182 5.52 9.80 0.05
CA PRO A 182 5.73 10.45 1.32
C PRO A 182 4.36 10.82 1.92
N PRO A 183 4.17 10.74 3.24
CA PRO A 183 2.92 11.16 3.88
C PRO A 183 2.60 12.63 3.61
N GLU A 184 3.64 13.44 3.50
CA GLU A 184 3.57 14.87 3.28
C GLU A 184 4.52 15.28 2.17
N VAL A 185 4.02 16.14 1.30
CA VAL A 185 4.77 16.66 0.16
C VAL A 185 4.83 18.17 0.32
N PRO A 186 5.96 18.74 0.76
CA PRO A 186 6.05 20.19 0.96
C PRO A 186 5.94 20.89 -0.39
N VAL A 187 4.96 21.79 -0.50
CA VAL A 187 4.81 22.70 -1.65
C VAL A 187 5.19 24.10 -1.20
N ASN A 188 6.29 24.63 -1.75
CA ASN A 188 6.76 25.96 -1.40
C ASN A 188 5.96 27.03 -2.13
N PHE A 189 5.41 27.99 -1.38
CA PHE A 189 4.71 29.17 -1.90
C PHE A 189 5.62 30.39 -1.84
N ASP A 190 5.48 31.28 -2.82
CA ASP A 190 6.19 32.55 -2.80
C ASP A 190 5.39 33.54 -1.96
N VAL A 191 6.06 34.23 -1.03
CA VAL A 191 5.44 35.25 -0.19
C VAL A 191 5.20 36.49 -1.05
N PRO A 192 3.96 36.92 -1.25
CA PRO A 192 3.69 38.11 -2.05
C PRO A 192 4.15 39.38 -1.32
N PRO A 193 4.53 40.45 -2.08
CA PRO A 193 4.80 41.77 -1.53
C PRO A 193 3.65 42.29 -0.66
N THR A 194 3.98 43.15 0.31
CA THR A 194 3.00 43.71 1.24
C THR A 194 1.84 44.41 0.51
N GLY A 195 0.61 43.94 0.74
CA GLY A 195 -0.61 44.51 0.14
C GLY A 195 -1.14 43.78 -1.09
N GLU A 196 -0.48 42.70 -1.54
CA GLU A 196 -0.93 41.88 -2.66
C GLU A 196 -1.55 40.56 -2.16
N GLU A 197 -2.78 40.28 -2.55
CA GLU A 197 -3.41 38.97 -2.37
C GLU A 197 -3.11 38.11 -3.60
N VAL A 198 -2.55 36.92 -3.38
CA VAL A 198 -2.23 35.96 -4.45
C VAL A 198 -2.93 34.65 -4.15
N GLU A 199 -3.74 34.20 -5.10
CA GLU A 199 -4.39 32.90 -5.03
C GLU A 199 -3.53 31.86 -5.78
N TYR A 200 -3.34 30.71 -5.15
CA TYR A 200 -2.65 29.57 -5.75
C TYR A 200 -3.60 28.39 -5.89
N ARG A 201 -3.60 27.75 -7.06
CA ARG A 201 -4.24 26.46 -7.28
C ARG A 201 -3.20 25.36 -7.16
N ILE A 202 -3.53 24.34 -6.37
CA ILE A 202 -2.73 23.11 -6.32
C ILE A 202 -3.37 22.06 -7.22
N ILE A 203 -2.59 21.55 -8.16
CA ILE A 203 -3.01 20.52 -9.11
C ILE A 203 -2.24 19.24 -8.76
N ILE A 204 -2.98 18.17 -8.48
CA ILE A 204 -2.42 16.84 -8.23
C ILE A 204 -2.84 15.93 -9.38
N LYS A 205 -1.88 15.54 -10.22
CA LYS A 205 -2.08 14.57 -11.30
C LYS A 205 -1.51 13.23 -10.87
N ARG A 206 -2.34 12.19 -10.95
CA ARG A 206 -1.93 10.80 -10.70
C ARG A 206 -2.07 10.03 -12.00
N ASP A 207 -0.98 9.44 -12.46
CA ASP A 207 -1.00 8.50 -13.59
C ASP A 207 -0.70 7.09 -13.07
N PRO A 208 -1.73 6.23 -12.95
CA PRO A 208 -1.56 4.84 -12.53
C PRO A 208 -0.77 3.99 -13.53
N GLY A 209 -0.79 4.35 -14.82
CA GLY A 209 -0.10 3.64 -15.89
C GLY A 209 1.40 3.88 -15.87
N THR A 210 1.81 5.14 -15.64
CA THR A 210 3.22 5.53 -15.52
C THR A 210 3.72 5.64 -14.09
N ARG A 211 2.88 5.31 -13.09
CA ARG A 211 3.21 5.28 -11.65
C ARG A 211 3.85 6.60 -11.18
N THR A 212 3.32 7.70 -11.69
CA THR A 212 3.85 9.05 -11.43
C THR A 212 2.80 9.88 -10.72
N VAL A 213 3.24 10.60 -9.69
CA VAL A 213 2.46 11.65 -9.04
C VAL A 213 3.13 12.98 -9.33
N VAL A 214 2.39 13.91 -9.92
CA VAL A 214 2.83 15.27 -10.17
C VAL A 214 2.01 16.21 -9.32
N VAL A 215 2.69 17.01 -8.50
CA VAL A 215 2.10 18.10 -7.72
C VAL A 215 2.62 19.41 -8.28
N GLU A 216 1.72 20.24 -8.80
CA GLU A 216 2.04 21.54 -9.37
C GLU A 216 1.29 22.63 -8.61
N LYS A 217 1.97 23.74 -8.33
CA LYS A 217 1.32 25.01 -7.99
C LYS A 217 1.14 25.84 -9.25
N GLU A 218 -0.03 26.44 -9.41
CA GLU A 218 -0.34 27.42 -10.43
C GLU A 218 -0.78 28.71 -9.73
N ARG A 219 -0.17 29.84 -10.07
CA ARG A 219 -0.62 31.15 -9.59
C ARG A 219 -1.87 31.51 -10.38
N SER A 220 -2.95 31.84 -9.69
CA SER A 220 -4.16 32.35 -10.33
C SER A 220 -3.92 33.81 -10.66
N ASP A 221 -3.57 34.08 -11.92
CA ASP A 221 -3.53 35.44 -12.43
C ASP A 221 -4.99 35.89 -12.63
N SER A 222 -5.41 36.92 -11.89
CA SER A 222 -6.70 37.59 -12.05
C SER A 222 -6.85 38.26 -13.40
#